data_AF-A0A3A4U0C7-F1
#
_entry.id   AF-A0A3A4U0C7-F1
#
_cell.length_a   1.000
_cell.length_b   1.000
_cell.length_c   1.000
_cell.angle_alpha   90.00
_cell.angle_beta   90.00
_cell.angle_gamma   90.00
#
_symmetry.space_group_name_H-M   'P 1'
#
loop_
_entity.id
_entity.type
_entity.pdbx_description
1 polymer ?
#
loop_
_entity_poly.entity_id
_entity_poly.type
_entity_poly.pdbx_seq_one_letter_code
_entity_poly.pdbx_strand_id
1 'polypeptide(L)'
;MAALYTSVRSALPVILALVGVAVVLLARFTMAPSQTLDWPEEGMLIEPDSAEEMVASLLEAISQSDWETVSSLATIRHGTPSGVHAGQTIGSALESMGKLTRWMVVDSLPGVPGDSKTPTRVRVYCRFSRVGDVALTVEAFPDPEGWRFRNITTSDSWAPGFRAPEWVVGKTTYLELRVWPGHQQDMDYLLASGDSAVDRAVSPLGGIQSLPETVLAPATVFVFRSLRDLEAAIGQDLPEWIVGMTVGDSVLILSSSSMDQEFSSILTHELNHLYLGRYLLAVAEEADGAPGSVPAWLSEGMAGLAANQYIGNLQLVNESSSVLPTLDQLATPFRDNPTPQCYQFAYSVAEYMTQYAGPSALRDMVDLVATGKAWEDALKIVTGLSVDEFTASWHAWLRTGTG
;
A
#
# COMPACT_ATOMS: atom_id res chain seq x y z
N MET A 1 -47.73 -45.49 -13.99
CA MET A 1 -47.63 -44.38 -14.97
C MET A 1 -47.95 -43.00 -14.40
N ALA A 2 -48.81 -42.83 -13.39
CA ALA A 2 -49.03 -41.52 -12.77
C ALA A 2 -47.90 -41.02 -11.84
N ALA A 3 -47.02 -41.92 -11.36
CA ALA A 3 -45.87 -41.55 -10.50
C ALA A 3 -44.58 -41.18 -11.26
N LEU A 4 -44.51 -41.43 -12.58
CA LEU A 4 -43.42 -40.95 -13.43
C LEU A 4 -43.66 -39.51 -13.95
N TYR A 5 -44.88 -39.00 -13.79
CA TYR A 5 -45.28 -37.70 -14.34
C TYR A 5 -44.97 -36.53 -13.39
N THR A 6 -44.77 -36.79 -12.10
CA THR A 6 -44.50 -35.76 -11.09
C THR A 6 -43.00 -35.48 -10.90
N SER A 7 -42.11 -36.39 -11.31
CA SER A 7 -40.65 -36.23 -11.17
C SER A 7 -40.00 -35.45 -12.34
N VAL A 8 -40.69 -35.31 -13.48
CA VAL A 8 -40.19 -34.55 -14.64
C VAL A 8 -40.54 -33.04 -14.54
N ARG A 9 -41.48 -32.66 -13.67
CA ARG A 9 -41.93 -31.26 -13.54
C ARG A 9 -41.07 -30.39 -12.60
N SER A 10 -40.22 -30.99 -11.75
CA SER A 10 -39.32 -30.29 -10.84
C SER A 10 -37.89 -30.10 -11.39
N ALA A 11 -37.55 -30.69 -12.54
CA ALA A 11 -36.23 -30.51 -13.18
C ALA A 11 -36.22 -29.49 -14.33
N LEU A 12 -37.38 -28.95 -14.72
CA LEU A 12 -37.50 -28.07 -15.89
C LEU A 12 -36.88 -26.66 -15.72
N PRO A 13 -36.81 -26.05 -14.52
CA PRO A 13 -36.06 -24.80 -14.33
C PRO A 13 -34.52 -25.00 -14.37
N VAL A 14 -34.04 -26.21 -14.08
CA VAL A 14 -32.60 -26.54 -14.06
C VAL A 14 -32.11 -26.91 -15.47
N ILE A 15 -32.96 -27.49 -16.31
CA ILE A 15 -32.64 -27.80 -17.71
C ILE A 15 -32.70 -26.55 -18.61
N LEU A 16 -33.49 -25.52 -18.27
CA LEU A 16 -33.47 -24.23 -18.99
C LEU A 16 -32.32 -23.29 -18.57
N ALA A 17 -31.80 -23.43 -17.35
CA ALA A 17 -30.62 -22.67 -16.91
C ALA A 17 -29.30 -23.20 -17.51
N LEU A 18 -29.24 -24.49 -17.87
CA LEU A 18 -28.07 -25.09 -18.55
C LEU A 18 -28.09 -24.94 -20.08
N VAL A 19 -29.22 -24.52 -20.66
CA VAL A 19 -29.34 -24.22 -22.11
C VAL A 19 -29.13 -22.73 -22.41
N GLY A 20 -29.21 -21.85 -21.41
CA GLY A 20 -28.91 -20.40 -21.56
C GLY A 20 -27.42 -20.05 -21.62
N VAL A 21 -26.54 -20.91 -21.09
CA VAL A 21 -25.07 -20.72 -21.15
C VAL A 21 -24.47 -21.30 -22.45
N ALA A 22 -25.24 -22.08 -23.20
CA ALA A 22 -24.82 -22.69 -24.47
C ALA A 22 -25.16 -21.86 -25.72
N VAL A 23 -25.74 -20.65 -25.58
CA VAL A 23 -26.16 -19.80 -26.71
C VAL A 23 -25.22 -18.60 -26.96
N VAL A 24 -24.23 -18.36 -26.09
CA VAL A 24 -23.12 -17.43 -26.41
C VAL A 24 -21.98 -18.14 -27.18
N LEU A 25 -22.04 -19.47 -27.32
CA LEU A 25 -20.99 -20.29 -27.95
C LEU A 25 -21.37 -20.91 -29.31
N LEU A 26 -22.39 -20.41 -30.00
CA LEU A 26 -22.73 -20.89 -31.36
C LEU A 26 -23.19 -19.75 -32.28
N ALA A 27 -22.31 -18.75 -32.42
CA ALA A 27 -22.19 -17.93 -33.63
C ALA A 27 -20.73 -17.97 -34.13
N ARG A 28 -20.26 -19.18 -34.49
CA ARG A 28 -19.18 -19.36 -35.46
C ARG A 28 -19.74 -20.24 -36.58
N PHE A 29 -19.69 -19.77 -37.83
CA PHE A 29 -19.37 -20.60 -38.99
C PHE A 29 -18.98 -19.71 -40.18
N THR A 30 -17.69 -19.61 -40.46
CA THR A 30 -16.95 -20.30 -41.54
C THR A 30 -15.48 -20.24 -41.11
N MET A 31 -14.63 -21.28 -41.05
CA MET A 31 -14.41 -22.45 -41.90
C MET A 31 -13.88 -23.67 -41.10
N ALA A 32 -14.15 -24.86 -41.65
CA ALA A 32 -13.46 -26.18 -41.70
C ALA A 32 -12.57 -26.76 -40.53
N PRO A 33 -12.49 -28.11 -40.42
CA PRO A 33 -12.18 -28.82 -39.18
C PRO A 33 -10.72 -29.30 -39.03
N SER A 34 -10.35 -29.51 -37.75
CA SER A 34 -9.27 -30.35 -37.25
C SER A 34 -7.89 -30.19 -37.89
N GLN A 35 -7.04 -29.37 -37.26
CA GLN A 35 -5.61 -29.63 -37.18
C GLN A 35 -5.22 -29.72 -35.72
N THR A 36 -4.57 -30.83 -35.33
CA THR A 36 -3.56 -30.80 -34.27
C THR A 36 -2.53 -29.78 -34.70
N LEU A 37 -2.38 -28.69 -33.94
CA LEU A 37 -1.26 -27.77 -34.12
C LEU A 37 -0.06 -28.37 -33.41
N ASP A 38 0.89 -28.85 -34.22
CA ASP A 38 2.26 -29.02 -33.80
C ASP A 38 2.80 -27.68 -33.30
N TRP A 39 3.42 -27.70 -32.13
CA TRP A 39 4.17 -26.57 -31.58
C TRP A 39 5.34 -26.26 -32.53
N PRO A 40 5.60 -25.00 -32.91
CA PRO A 40 6.93 -24.66 -33.37
C PRO A 40 7.88 -24.80 -32.18
N GLU A 41 8.86 -25.70 -32.29
CA GLU A 41 10.01 -25.77 -31.36
C GLU A 41 10.90 -24.51 -31.40
N GLU A 42 10.58 -23.54 -32.25
CA GLU A 42 11.28 -22.27 -32.36
C GLU A 42 10.35 -21.11 -31.97
N GLY A 43 10.52 -20.63 -30.74
CA GLY A 43 10.06 -19.30 -30.36
C GLY A 43 10.87 -18.22 -31.08
N MET A 44 10.30 -17.02 -31.21
CA MET A 44 11.00 -15.87 -31.80
C MET A 44 12.20 -15.50 -30.92
N LEU A 45 13.41 -15.80 -31.40
CA LEU A 45 14.65 -15.27 -30.85
C LEU A 45 14.78 -13.81 -31.28
N ILE A 46 14.60 -12.90 -30.34
CA ILE A 46 15.01 -11.51 -30.50
C ILE A 46 16.38 -11.41 -29.83
N GLU A 47 17.41 -11.10 -30.61
CA GLU A 47 18.73 -10.72 -30.10
C GLU A 47 18.85 -9.19 -30.21
N PRO A 48 18.44 -8.42 -29.19
CA PRO A 48 18.61 -6.97 -29.20
C PRO A 48 20.03 -6.60 -28.71
N ASP A 49 20.63 -5.59 -29.33
CA ASP A 49 21.98 -5.12 -29.00
C ASP A 49 22.01 -4.28 -27.70
N SER A 50 20.85 -3.91 -27.14
CA SER A 50 20.72 -3.19 -25.87
C SER A 50 19.39 -3.40 -25.13
N ALA A 51 19.36 -3.08 -23.83
CA ALA A 51 18.15 -3.14 -22.98
C ALA A 51 17.06 -2.12 -23.41
N GLU A 52 17.42 -1.09 -24.16
CA GLU A 52 16.50 -0.05 -24.65
C GLU A 52 15.72 -0.52 -25.89
N GLU A 53 16.36 -1.27 -26.80
CA GLU A 53 15.67 -1.93 -27.93
C GLU A 53 14.75 -3.07 -27.48
N MET A 54 15.11 -3.73 -26.38
CA MET A 54 14.33 -4.80 -25.75
C MET A 54 12.98 -4.29 -25.23
N VAL A 55 12.96 -3.14 -24.58
CA VAL A 55 11.74 -2.54 -23.99
C VAL A 55 10.88 -1.88 -25.07
N ALA A 56 11.50 -1.27 -26.08
CA ALA A 56 10.81 -0.75 -27.26
C ALA A 56 10.07 -1.85 -28.03
N SER A 57 10.71 -3.02 -28.24
CA SER A 57 10.11 -4.17 -28.94
C SER A 57 8.94 -4.80 -28.14
N LEU A 58 9.06 -4.88 -26.82
CA LEU A 58 8.00 -5.39 -25.94
C LEU A 58 6.77 -4.47 -25.97
N LEU A 59 6.97 -3.16 -25.94
CA LEU A 59 5.89 -2.16 -25.94
C LEU A 59 5.29 -1.95 -27.34
N GLU A 60 6.06 -2.06 -28.41
CA GLU A 60 5.56 -2.06 -29.78
C GLU A 60 4.66 -3.28 -30.05
N ALA A 61 5.05 -4.46 -29.58
CA ALA A 61 4.25 -5.68 -29.63
C ALA A 61 2.94 -5.57 -28.82
N ILE A 62 2.98 -4.92 -27.64
CA ILE A 62 1.79 -4.60 -26.82
C ILE A 62 0.88 -3.58 -27.55
N SER A 63 1.46 -2.63 -28.30
CA SER A 63 0.69 -1.60 -29.00
C SER A 63 0.03 -2.05 -30.31
N GLN A 64 0.54 -3.12 -30.94
CA GLN A 64 0.16 -3.55 -32.30
C GLN A 64 -0.67 -4.85 -32.35
N SER A 65 -0.90 -5.54 -31.21
CA SER A 65 -1.49 -6.88 -31.19
C SER A 65 -2.79 -6.97 -30.38
N ASP A 66 -3.74 -7.81 -30.84
CA ASP A 66 -4.92 -8.22 -30.08
C ASP A 66 -4.50 -9.08 -28.87
N TRP A 67 -5.17 -8.87 -27.74
CA TRP A 67 -4.72 -9.17 -26.37
C TRP A 67 -4.39 -10.65 -26.08
N GLU A 68 -4.89 -11.59 -26.91
CA GLU A 68 -4.53 -13.01 -26.79
C GLU A 68 -3.04 -13.29 -27.09
N THR A 69 -2.38 -12.46 -27.90
CA THR A 69 -0.98 -12.63 -28.32
C THR A 69 0.03 -12.23 -27.23
N VAL A 70 -0.35 -11.26 -26.38
CA VAL A 70 0.52 -10.67 -25.35
C VAL A 70 0.85 -11.65 -24.21
N SER A 71 0.07 -12.72 -24.06
CA SER A 71 0.26 -13.74 -23.03
C SER A 71 1.53 -14.61 -23.18
N SER A 72 2.35 -14.40 -24.21
CA SER A 72 3.37 -15.37 -24.64
C SER A 72 4.84 -14.92 -24.75
N LEU A 73 5.26 -13.72 -24.31
CA LEU A 73 6.64 -13.25 -24.57
C LEU A 73 7.39 -12.64 -23.37
N ALA A 74 8.56 -13.23 -23.05
CA ALA A 74 9.87 -12.59 -22.74
C ALA A 74 10.81 -13.55 -21.96
N THR A 75 12.07 -13.66 -22.40
CA THR A 75 13.18 -14.31 -21.64
C THR A 75 14.38 -13.34 -21.67
N ILE A 76 15.02 -13.07 -20.52
CA ILE A 76 16.15 -12.12 -20.40
C ILE A 76 17.37 -12.83 -19.82
N ARG A 77 18.57 -12.53 -20.34
CA ARG A 77 19.86 -13.08 -19.87
C ARG A 77 20.70 -12.08 -19.05
N HIS A 78 21.40 -12.63 -18.06
CA HIS A 78 22.50 -12.08 -17.22
C HIS A 78 22.20 -11.78 -15.73
N GLY A 79 23.04 -12.38 -14.88
CA GLY A 79 23.42 -11.98 -13.51
C GLY A 79 22.31 -12.07 -12.46
N THR A 80 22.54 -12.70 -11.31
CA THR A 80 21.56 -12.80 -10.22
C THR A 80 21.35 -11.47 -9.49
N PRO A 81 20.15 -10.85 -9.58
CA PRO A 81 19.82 -9.67 -8.81
C PRO A 81 18.74 -10.00 -7.76
N SER A 82 18.65 -9.20 -6.70
CA SER A 82 17.51 -9.22 -5.78
C SER A 82 16.23 -8.70 -6.47
N GLY A 83 15.05 -9.05 -5.96
CA GLY A 83 13.75 -8.58 -6.52
C GLY A 83 13.64 -7.05 -6.64
N VAL A 84 14.38 -6.31 -5.81
CA VAL A 84 14.52 -4.84 -5.86
C VAL A 84 15.18 -4.37 -7.16
N HIS A 85 16.22 -5.07 -7.62
CA HIS A 85 16.99 -4.68 -8.80
C HIS A 85 16.21 -4.93 -10.12
N ALA A 86 15.36 -5.97 -10.14
CA ALA A 86 14.45 -6.22 -11.26
C ALA A 86 13.42 -5.10 -11.41
N GLY A 87 12.82 -4.65 -10.30
CA GLY A 87 11.92 -3.50 -10.29
C GLY A 87 12.62 -2.19 -10.69
N GLN A 88 13.87 -1.98 -10.27
CA GLN A 88 14.67 -0.82 -10.65
C GLN A 88 14.96 -0.76 -12.16
N THR A 89 15.29 -1.91 -12.75
CA THR A 89 15.59 -2.02 -14.18
C THR A 89 14.38 -1.66 -15.04
N ILE A 90 13.18 -2.11 -14.65
CA ILE A 90 11.92 -1.79 -15.35
C ILE A 90 11.60 -0.30 -15.26
N GLY A 91 11.77 0.29 -14.07
CA GLY A 91 11.51 1.69 -13.83
C GLY A 91 12.40 2.63 -14.66
N SER A 92 13.72 2.44 -14.62
CA SER A 92 14.69 3.27 -15.37
C SER A 92 14.47 3.20 -16.89
N ALA A 93 14.10 2.03 -17.42
CA ALA A 93 13.81 1.89 -18.85
C ALA A 93 12.60 2.73 -19.27
N LEU A 94 11.51 2.69 -18.50
CA LEU A 94 10.27 3.41 -18.80
C LEU A 94 10.42 4.95 -18.64
N GLU A 95 11.29 5.40 -17.74
CA GLU A 95 11.64 6.81 -17.55
C GLU A 95 12.46 7.38 -18.71
N SER A 96 13.46 6.64 -19.21
CA SER A 96 14.32 7.05 -20.34
C SER A 96 13.54 7.31 -21.64
N MET A 97 12.37 6.68 -21.81
CA MET A 97 11.49 6.85 -22.97
C MET A 97 10.55 8.07 -22.89
N GLY A 98 10.64 8.86 -21.82
CA GLY A 98 9.77 10.03 -21.57
C GLY A 98 8.30 9.64 -21.36
N LYS A 99 8.03 8.39 -20.96
CA LYS A 99 6.68 7.85 -20.75
C LYS A 99 6.25 7.85 -19.29
N LEU A 100 7.20 7.86 -18.37
CA LEU A 100 6.97 8.03 -16.93
C LEU A 100 7.42 9.40 -16.45
N THR A 101 6.77 9.88 -15.40
CA THR A 101 7.23 11.04 -14.63
C THR A 101 7.79 10.66 -13.27
N ARG A 102 7.45 9.48 -12.72
CA ARG A 102 8.00 8.90 -11.47
C ARG A 102 7.67 7.41 -11.37
N TRP A 103 8.49 6.62 -10.66
CA TRP A 103 8.21 5.22 -10.33
C TRP A 103 8.87 4.80 -9.01
N MET A 104 8.38 3.70 -8.42
CA MET A 104 8.94 3.11 -7.19
C MET A 104 8.67 1.61 -7.13
N VAL A 105 9.65 0.84 -6.64
CA VAL A 105 9.48 -0.58 -6.30
C VAL A 105 9.06 -0.65 -4.85
N VAL A 106 7.87 -1.16 -4.58
CA VAL A 106 7.28 -1.11 -3.24
C VAL A 106 7.44 -2.43 -2.50
N ASP A 107 7.47 -3.55 -3.23
CA ASP A 107 7.55 -4.84 -2.55
C ASP A 107 8.19 -5.92 -3.41
N SER A 108 8.98 -6.76 -2.75
CA SER A 108 9.35 -8.09 -3.25
C SER A 108 8.73 -9.09 -2.30
N LEU A 109 7.62 -9.71 -2.70
CA LEU A 109 7.03 -10.77 -1.91
C LEU A 109 7.99 -11.98 -1.99
N PRO A 110 8.52 -12.48 -0.85
CA PRO A 110 9.51 -13.54 -0.89
C PRO A 110 8.90 -14.80 -1.50
N GLY A 111 9.52 -15.29 -2.57
CA GLY A 111 9.37 -16.70 -2.95
C GLY A 111 9.95 -17.58 -1.84
N VAL A 112 9.40 -18.78 -1.65
CA VAL A 112 9.90 -19.74 -0.65
C VAL A 112 11.40 -19.96 -0.89
N PRO A 113 12.28 -19.69 0.09
CA PRO A 113 13.72 -19.86 -0.09
C PRO A 113 14.06 -21.30 -0.50
N GLY A 114 14.67 -21.46 -1.68
CA GLY A 114 15.11 -22.75 -2.20
C GLY A 114 14.16 -23.43 -3.19
N ASP A 115 12.97 -22.86 -3.45
CA ASP A 115 12.10 -23.35 -4.51
C ASP A 115 12.21 -22.51 -5.78
N SER A 116 13.06 -22.97 -6.72
CA SER A 116 13.22 -22.38 -8.06
C SER A 116 11.92 -22.32 -8.89
N LYS A 117 10.83 -22.95 -8.45
CA LYS A 117 9.54 -22.96 -9.16
C LYS A 117 8.55 -21.93 -8.64
N THR A 118 8.81 -21.30 -7.49
CA THR A 118 7.89 -20.31 -6.91
C THR A 118 8.24 -18.90 -7.42
N PRO A 119 7.34 -18.20 -8.12
CA PRO A 119 7.61 -16.86 -8.62
C PRO A 119 7.85 -15.86 -7.50
N THR A 120 8.82 -14.97 -7.71
CA THR A 120 8.94 -13.73 -6.93
C THR A 120 7.98 -12.72 -7.51
N ARG A 121 6.97 -12.31 -6.74
CA ARG A 121 6.06 -11.24 -7.17
C ARG A 121 6.68 -9.89 -6.84
N VAL A 122 6.89 -9.09 -7.88
CA VAL A 122 7.39 -7.73 -7.77
C VAL A 122 6.24 -6.79 -8.11
N ARG A 123 5.93 -5.88 -7.20
CA ARG A 123 4.95 -4.83 -7.46
C ARG A 123 5.68 -3.52 -7.75
N VAL A 124 5.48 -3.00 -8.96
CA VAL A 124 6.08 -1.76 -9.46
C VAL A 124 4.97 -0.73 -9.61
N TYR A 125 5.12 0.42 -8.95
CA TYR A 125 4.18 1.52 -9.09
C TYR A 125 4.72 2.50 -10.12
N CYS A 126 3.93 2.77 -11.15
CA CYS A 126 4.32 3.59 -12.30
C CYS A 126 3.33 4.75 -12.46
N ARG A 127 3.83 5.99 -12.50
CA ARG A 127 2.99 7.16 -12.85
C ARG A 127 3.14 7.48 -14.33
N PHE A 128 2.07 7.28 -15.10
CA PHE A 128 2.02 7.59 -16.52
C PHE A 128 1.43 8.98 -16.77
N SER A 129 2.07 9.77 -17.63
CA SER A 129 1.69 11.17 -17.93
C SER A 129 0.27 11.37 -18.47
N ARG A 130 -0.37 10.33 -19.00
CA ARG A 130 -1.74 10.38 -19.56
C ARG A 130 -2.78 9.55 -18.81
N VAL A 131 -2.36 8.62 -17.96
CA VAL A 131 -3.24 7.59 -17.37
C VAL A 131 -3.26 7.67 -15.84
N GLY A 132 -2.31 8.37 -15.22
CA GLY A 132 -2.20 8.47 -13.77
C GLY A 132 -1.36 7.34 -13.17
N ASP A 133 -1.60 7.04 -11.90
CA ASP A 133 -0.87 6.01 -11.16
C ASP A 133 -1.42 4.62 -11.49
N VAL A 134 -0.53 3.73 -11.94
CA VAL A 134 -0.85 2.34 -12.24
C VAL A 134 0.07 1.45 -11.43
N ALA A 135 -0.51 0.54 -10.66
CA ALA A 135 0.25 -0.54 -10.05
C ALA A 135 0.43 -1.66 -11.08
N LEU A 136 1.66 -2.07 -11.31
CA LEU A 136 1.99 -3.25 -12.11
C LEU A 136 2.39 -4.34 -11.14
N THR A 137 1.65 -5.45 -11.13
CA THR A 137 2.16 -6.67 -10.50
C THR A 137 2.80 -7.51 -11.58
N VAL A 138 4.06 -7.90 -11.36
CA VAL A 138 4.84 -8.72 -12.29
C VAL A 138 5.31 -9.96 -11.54
N GLU A 139 5.06 -11.13 -12.11
CA GLU A 139 5.60 -12.39 -11.58
C GLU A 139 6.95 -12.68 -12.24
N ALA A 140 8.03 -12.66 -11.46
CA ALA A 140 9.38 -12.95 -11.92
C ALA A 140 9.78 -14.38 -11.51
N PHE A 141 10.27 -15.17 -12.46
CA PHE A 141 10.71 -16.55 -12.28
C PHE A 141 12.22 -16.65 -12.54
N PRO A 142 13.00 -17.28 -11.64
CA PRO A 142 14.36 -17.64 -11.95
C PRO A 142 14.39 -18.72 -13.04
N ASP A 143 15.18 -18.51 -14.07
CA ASP A 143 15.40 -19.40 -15.22
C ASP A 143 16.91 -19.66 -15.35
N PRO A 144 17.36 -20.81 -15.91
CA PRO A 144 18.80 -21.08 -16.07
C PRO A 144 19.55 -20.01 -16.87
N GLU A 145 18.82 -19.23 -17.65
CA GLU A 145 19.36 -18.16 -18.48
C GLU A 145 19.23 -16.76 -17.84
N GLY A 146 18.41 -16.57 -16.81
CA GLY A 146 18.19 -15.27 -16.16
C GLY A 146 16.83 -15.21 -15.45
N TRP A 147 16.09 -14.12 -15.62
CA TRP A 147 14.72 -14.01 -15.08
C TRP A 147 13.70 -13.99 -16.22
N ARG A 148 12.61 -14.75 -16.06
CA ARG A 148 11.42 -14.69 -16.93
C ARG A 148 10.32 -13.94 -16.21
N PHE A 149 9.64 -13.05 -16.91
CA PHE A 149 8.52 -12.30 -16.36
C PHE A 149 7.21 -12.82 -16.98
N ARG A 150 6.17 -13.02 -16.16
CA ARG A 150 4.82 -13.39 -16.63
C ARG A 150 3.76 -12.60 -15.86
N ASN A 151 2.53 -12.63 -16.37
CA ASN A 151 1.33 -12.07 -15.73
C ASN A 151 1.50 -10.59 -15.34
N ILE A 152 1.88 -9.74 -16.30
CA ILE A 152 1.87 -8.29 -16.10
C ILE A 152 0.41 -7.84 -16.04
N THR A 153 -0.12 -7.68 -14.82
CA THR A 153 -1.46 -7.13 -14.63
C THR A 153 -1.35 -5.64 -14.37
N THR A 154 -1.94 -4.83 -15.24
CA THR A 154 -2.18 -3.40 -15.00
C THR A 154 -3.32 -3.27 -14.02
N SER A 155 -3.03 -2.66 -12.89
CA SER A 155 -3.99 -2.40 -11.84
C SER A 155 -4.15 -0.88 -11.74
N ASP A 156 -5.30 -0.40 -12.21
CA ASP A 156 -6.05 0.63 -11.46
C ASP A 156 -6.65 0.01 -10.17
N SER A 157 -6.29 -1.23 -9.85
CA SER A 157 -7.25 -2.29 -9.60
C SER A 157 -6.99 -2.96 -8.26
N TRP A 158 -8.01 -2.84 -7.43
CA TRP A 158 -8.44 -3.80 -6.43
C TRP A 158 -8.19 -5.27 -6.81
N ALA A 159 -8.29 -6.15 -5.82
CA ALA A 159 -8.07 -7.57 -5.98
C ALA A 159 -8.85 -8.16 -7.17
N PRO A 160 -8.31 -9.17 -7.85
CA PRO A 160 -9.01 -9.85 -8.93
C PRO A 160 -10.41 -10.30 -8.50
N GLY A 161 -11.44 -9.83 -9.24
CA GLY A 161 -12.83 -10.15 -8.95
C GLY A 161 -13.56 -9.16 -8.03
N PHE A 162 -12.85 -8.21 -7.40
CA PHE A 162 -13.50 -7.09 -6.75
C PHE A 162 -14.19 -6.21 -7.79
N ARG A 163 -15.49 -6.03 -7.63
CA ARG A 163 -16.25 -5.05 -8.40
C ARG A 163 -16.43 -3.83 -7.53
N ALA A 164 -15.67 -2.78 -7.83
CA ALA A 164 -15.84 -1.50 -7.17
C ALA A 164 -17.31 -1.06 -7.26
N PRO A 165 -17.92 -0.62 -6.15
CA PRO A 165 -19.24 -0.03 -6.21
C PRO A 165 -19.19 1.28 -7.00
N GLU A 166 -20.35 1.80 -7.36
CA GLU A 166 -20.48 3.18 -7.81
C GLU A 166 -20.25 4.11 -6.61
N TRP A 167 -19.00 4.50 -6.37
CA TRP A 167 -18.63 5.33 -5.22
C TRP A 167 -19.39 6.64 -5.18
N VAL A 168 -19.81 7.06 -3.98
CA VAL A 168 -20.20 8.45 -3.74
C VAL A 168 -18.93 9.26 -3.59
N VAL A 169 -18.74 10.27 -4.44
CA VAL A 169 -17.51 11.06 -4.49
C VAL A 169 -17.72 12.45 -3.91
N GLY A 170 -16.83 12.87 -3.01
CA GLY A 170 -16.77 14.20 -2.44
C GLY A 170 -15.34 14.73 -2.46
N LYS A 171 -15.16 16.04 -2.32
CA LYS A 171 -13.84 16.67 -2.32
C LYS A 171 -13.75 17.76 -1.27
N THR A 172 -12.62 17.82 -0.59
CA THR A 172 -12.19 18.96 0.23
C THR A 172 -10.99 19.65 -0.43
N THR A 173 -10.31 20.55 0.28
CA THR A 173 -9.07 21.15 -0.21
C THR A 173 -7.99 20.09 -0.44
N TYR A 174 -7.88 19.14 0.50
CA TYR A 174 -6.78 18.18 0.57
C TYR A 174 -7.19 16.73 0.34
N LEU A 175 -8.49 16.43 0.21
CA LEU A 175 -8.99 15.06 0.12
C LEU A 175 -9.94 14.87 -1.07
N GLU A 176 -9.78 13.74 -1.77
CA GLU A 176 -10.82 13.13 -2.59
C GLU A 176 -11.44 11.98 -1.80
N LEU A 177 -12.72 12.08 -1.47
CA LEU A 177 -13.44 11.12 -0.67
C LEU A 177 -14.24 10.20 -1.58
N ARG A 178 -14.15 8.89 -1.35
CA ARG A 178 -14.87 7.85 -2.08
C ARG A 178 -15.56 6.94 -1.07
N VAL A 179 -16.85 7.16 -0.89
CA VAL A 179 -17.64 6.52 0.17
C VAL A 179 -18.57 5.47 -0.43
N TRP A 180 -18.68 4.33 0.25
CA TRP A 180 -19.55 3.23 -0.17
C TRP A 180 -21.02 3.70 -0.27
N PRO A 181 -21.79 3.27 -1.30
CA PRO A 181 -23.20 3.63 -1.42
C PRO A 181 -24.03 3.28 -0.19
N GLY A 182 -24.81 4.24 0.30
CA GLY A 182 -25.65 4.10 1.49
C GLY A 182 -25.03 4.67 2.78
N HIS A 183 -23.81 5.21 2.69
CA HIS A 183 -23.09 5.82 3.81
C HIS A 183 -22.93 7.35 3.63
N GLN A 184 -23.97 8.03 3.13
CA GLN A 184 -23.92 9.48 2.88
C GLN A 184 -23.63 10.31 4.14
N GLN A 185 -24.04 9.84 5.33
CA GLN A 185 -23.71 10.51 6.58
C GLN A 185 -22.19 10.60 6.81
N ASP A 186 -21.45 9.53 6.46
CA ASP A 186 -19.98 9.51 6.57
C ASP A 186 -19.37 10.52 5.60
N MET A 187 -19.94 10.66 4.39
CA MET A 187 -19.51 11.67 3.41
C MET A 187 -19.68 13.09 3.96
N ASP A 188 -20.86 13.42 4.49
CA ASP A 188 -21.13 14.76 5.03
C ASP A 188 -20.20 15.09 6.20
N TYR A 189 -19.97 14.11 7.09
CA TYR A 189 -19.04 14.25 8.20
C TYR A 189 -17.60 14.48 7.71
N LEU A 190 -17.14 13.70 6.73
CA LEU A 190 -15.81 13.80 6.15
C LEU A 190 -15.59 15.11 5.41
N LEU A 191 -16.58 15.60 4.68
CA LEU A 191 -16.51 16.92 4.04
C LEU A 191 -16.40 18.04 5.08
N ALA A 192 -17.08 17.90 6.22
CA ALA A 192 -17.04 18.89 7.29
C ALA A 192 -15.75 18.86 8.12
N SER A 193 -15.11 17.70 8.27
CA SER A 193 -13.98 17.49 9.19
C SER A 193 -12.64 17.18 8.50
N GLY A 194 -12.64 16.89 7.20
CA GLY A 194 -11.48 16.37 6.47
C GLY A 194 -10.28 17.31 6.46
N ASP A 195 -10.48 18.60 6.17
CA ASP A 195 -9.37 19.57 6.14
C ASP A 195 -8.78 19.78 7.56
N SER A 196 -9.60 19.71 8.62
CA SER A 196 -9.11 19.73 10.00
C SER A 196 -8.40 18.44 10.41
N ALA A 197 -8.75 17.30 9.82
CA ALA A 197 -8.02 16.05 10.00
C ALA A 197 -6.63 16.13 9.33
N VAL A 198 -6.54 16.73 8.15
CA VAL A 198 -5.26 16.99 7.47
C VAL A 198 -4.37 17.92 8.30
N ASP A 199 -4.91 19.04 8.77
CA ASP A 199 -4.16 20.01 9.59
C ASP A 199 -3.55 19.35 10.84
N ARG A 200 -4.32 18.54 11.55
CA ARG A 200 -3.82 17.75 12.68
C ARG A 200 -2.80 16.69 12.26
N ALA A 201 -3.08 15.95 11.19
CA ALA A 201 -2.20 14.90 10.69
C ALA A 201 -0.81 15.42 10.36
N VAL A 202 -0.69 16.63 9.82
CA VAL A 202 0.61 17.25 9.49
C VAL A 202 1.21 18.09 10.60
N SER A 203 0.51 18.27 11.73
CA SER A 203 1.00 19.10 12.83
C SER A 203 2.34 18.62 13.42
N PRO A 204 2.65 17.31 13.57
CA PRO A 204 3.96 16.87 14.03
C PRO A 204 5.10 17.15 13.03
N LEU A 205 4.76 17.43 11.77
CA LEU A 205 5.69 17.82 10.71
C LEU A 205 5.84 19.36 10.61
N GLY A 206 5.23 20.12 11.52
CA GLY A 206 5.27 21.59 11.54
C GLY A 206 4.03 22.27 10.94
N GLY A 207 3.00 21.50 10.55
CA GLY A 207 1.74 22.04 10.05
C GLY A 207 1.74 22.36 8.55
N ILE A 208 0.55 22.58 8.00
CA ILE A 208 0.29 22.77 6.55
C ILE A 208 1.21 23.87 5.96
N GLN A 209 1.39 24.98 6.66
CA GLN A 209 2.17 26.12 6.17
C GLN A 209 3.66 25.81 5.97
N SER A 210 4.16 24.75 6.58
CA SER A 210 5.57 24.37 6.56
C SER A 210 5.91 23.26 5.57
N LEU A 211 4.89 22.70 4.90
CA LEU A 211 5.04 21.58 3.99
C LEU A 211 4.98 22.02 2.52
N PRO A 212 5.78 21.41 1.63
CA PRO A 212 5.68 21.63 0.19
C PRO A 212 4.30 21.24 -0.37
N GLU A 213 3.86 21.94 -1.42
CA GLU A 213 2.60 21.62 -2.12
C GLU A 213 2.55 20.17 -2.64
N THR A 214 3.70 19.61 -3.00
CA THR A 214 3.82 18.21 -3.47
C THR A 214 3.49 17.21 -2.36
N VAL A 215 3.82 17.51 -1.10
CA VAL A 215 3.45 16.70 0.06
C VAL A 215 1.96 16.82 0.33
N LEU A 216 1.43 18.04 0.22
CA LEU A 216 0.01 18.39 0.45
C LEU A 216 -0.92 18.10 -0.73
N ALA A 217 -0.44 17.38 -1.76
CA ALA A 217 -1.29 16.98 -2.88
C ALA A 217 -2.55 16.24 -2.37
N PRO A 218 -3.71 16.34 -3.04
CA PRO A 218 -4.91 15.70 -2.53
C PRO A 218 -4.73 14.19 -2.32
N ALA A 219 -5.08 13.69 -1.13
CA ALA A 219 -5.08 12.27 -0.80
C ALA A 219 -6.43 11.64 -1.15
N THR A 220 -6.45 10.38 -1.60
CA THR A 220 -7.71 9.68 -1.84
C THR A 220 -8.10 8.87 -0.60
N VAL A 221 -9.31 9.11 -0.08
CA VAL A 221 -9.84 8.38 1.08
C VAL A 221 -10.99 7.48 0.60
N PHE A 222 -10.85 6.18 0.81
CA PHE A 222 -11.89 5.20 0.56
C PHE A 222 -12.56 4.79 1.87
N VAL A 223 -13.88 4.86 1.93
CA VAL A 223 -14.66 4.40 3.07
C VAL A 223 -15.45 3.16 2.69
N PHE A 224 -15.05 2.03 3.26
CA PHE A 224 -15.66 0.72 3.03
C PHE A 224 -16.76 0.44 4.05
N ARG A 225 -17.82 -0.24 3.63
CA ARG A 225 -18.93 -0.60 4.53
C ARG A 225 -18.55 -1.67 5.56
N SER A 226 -17.61 -2.55 5.23
CA SER A 226 -17.27 -3.69 6.09
C SER A 226 -15.82 -4.13 5.87
N LEU A 227 -15.24 -4.79 6.88
CA LEU A 227 -13.91 -5.41 6.80
C LEU A 227 -13.82 -6.33 5.57
N ARG A 228 -14.85 -7.13 5.32
CA ARG A 228 -14.91 -8.01 4.15
C ARG A 228 -14.83 -7.27 2.82
N ASP A 229 -15.51 -6.12 2.71
CA ASP A 229 -15.46 -5.30 1.49
C ASP A 229 -14.04 -4.72 1.29
N LEU A 230 -13.37 -4.32 2.38
CA LEU A 230 -11.98 -3.87 2.38
C LEU A 230 -11.02 -5.01 1.99
N GLU A 231 -11.08 -6.16 2.64
CA GLU A 231 -10.29 -7.37 2.35
C GLU A 231 -10.46 -7.80 0.90
N ALA A 232 -11.69 -7.81 0.39
CA ALA A 232 -11.98 -8.11 -1.01
C ALA A 232 -11.35 -7.07 -1.94
N ALA A 233 -11.29 -5.80 -1.54
CA ALA A 233 -10.70 -4.75 -2.34
C ALA A 233 -9.17 -4.87 -2.40
N ILE A 234 -8.50 -5.23 -1.30
CA ILE A 234 -7.03 -5.34 -1.26
C ILE A 234 -6.50 -6.72 -1.63
N GLY A 235 -7.33 -7.76 -1.52
CA GLY A 235 -7.00 -9.14 -1.89
C GLY A 235 -6.22 -9.92 -0.82
N GLN A 236 -6.37 -9.54 0.45
CA GLN A 236 -5.75 -10.22 1.59
C GLN A 236 -6.66 -10.13 2.81
N ASP A 237 -6.58 -11.14 3.67
CA ASP A 237 -7.25 -11.15 4.97
C ASP A 237 -6.55 -10.12 5.88
N LEU A 238 -7.35 -9.40 6.66
CA LEU A 238 -6.86 -8.40 7.59
C LEU A 238 -7.19 -8.80 9.04
N PRO A 239 -6.38 -8.37 10.01
CA PRO A 239 -6.75 -8.51 11.41
C PRO A 239 -8.11 -7.87 11.70
N GLU A 240 -8.94 -8.55 12.49
CA GLU A 240 -10.30 -8.08 12.83
C GLU A 240 -10.33 -6.72 13.53
N TRP A 241 -9.21 -6.29 14.12
CA TRP A 241 -9.08 -5.01 14.81
C TRP A 241 -8.70 -3.85 13.87
N ILE A 242 -8.47 -4.08 12.58
CA ILE A 242 -8.21 -2.98 11.64
C ILE A 242 -9.47 -2.14 11.48
N VAL A 243 -9.30 -0.83 11.61
CA VAL A 243 -10.34 0.19 11.39
C VAL A 243 -9.96 1.17 10.29
N GLY A 244 -8.67 1.26 9.96
CA GLY A 244 -8.12 2.05 8.87
C GLY A 244 -6.73 1.53 8.49
N MET A 245 -6.27 1.94 7.31
CA MET A 245 -4.89 1.77 6.87
C MET A 245 -4.53 2.72 5.75
N THR A 246 -3.24 3.01 5.64
CA THR A 246 -2.67 3.78 4.54
C THR A 246 -1.98 2.85 3.55
N VAL A 247 -2.31 2.99 2.28
CA VAL A 247 -1.75 2.20 1.18
C VAL A 247 -1.35 3.13 0.03
N GLY A 248 -0.04 3.38 -0.09
CA GLY A 248 0.49 4.35 -1.07
C GLY A 248 -0.09 5.74 -0.83
N ASP A 249 -0.69 6.33 -1.86
CA ASP A 249 -1.33 7.66 -1.83
C ASP A 249 -2.82 7.61 -1.41
N SER A 250 -3.27 6.49 -0.86
CA SER A 250 -4.66 6.29 -0.45
C SER A 250 -4.79 5.91 1.03
N VAL A 251 -5.86 6.38 1.65
CA VAL A 251 -6.30 6.00 2.99
C VAL A 251 -7.56 5.14 2.84
N LEU A 252 -7.60 3.98 3.46
CA LEU A 252 -8.72 3.05 3.45
C LEU A 252 -9.28 2.99 4.88
N ILE A 253 -10.57 3.27 5.07
CA ILE A 253 -11.22 3.32 6.39
C ILE A 253 -12.48 2.45 6.36
N LEU A 254 -12.76 1.77 7.47
CA LEU A 254 -14.05 1.11 7.68
C LEU A 254 -15.07 2.13 8.20
N SER A 255 -16.20 2.21 7.52
CA SER A 255 -17.38 2.90 8.02
C SER A 255 -17.76 2.30 9.37
N SER A 256 -17.94 3.17 10.37
CA SER A 256 -18.48 2.78 11.66
C SER A 256 -19.87 3.40 11.80
N SER A 257 -20.88 2.60 12.14
CA SER A 257 -22.25 3.09 12.29
C SER A 257 -22.48 3.90 13.57
N SER A 258 -21.47 4.14 14.39
CA SER A 258 -21.67 4.62 15.76
C SER A 258 -20.79 5.77 16.25
N MET A 259 -19.73 6.22 15.56
CA MET A 259 -18.72 7.07 16.22
C MET A 259 -18.05 8.14 15.34
N ASP A 260 -18.74 9.27 15.15
CA ASP A 260 -18.21 10.46 14.47
C ASP A 260 -16.82 10.90 15.03
N GLN A 261 -16.66 10.95 16.35
CA GLN A 261 -15.38 11.38 16.97
C GLN A 261 -14.23 10.38 16.74
N GLU A 262 -14.49 9.08 16.75
CA GLU A 262 -13.47 8.08 16.44
C GLU A 262 -13.09 8.13 14.96
N PHE A 263 -14.05 8.38 14.08
CA PHE A 263 -13.82 8.45 12.65
C PHE A 263 -12.79 9.52 12.28
N SER A 264 -12.90 10.72 12.86
CA SER A 264 -11.92 11.78 12.63
C SER A 264 -10.55 11.49 13.25
N SER A 265 -10.50 10.77 14.38
CA SER A 265 -9.24 10.31 14.98
C SER A 265 -8.55 9.28 14.08
N ILE A 266 -9.29 8.27 13.59
CA ILE A 266 -8.78 7.25 12.66
C ILE A 266 -8.28 7.91 11.37
N LEU A 267 -9.08 8.80 10.77
CA LEU A 267 -8.66 9.52 9.57
C LEU A 267 -7.37 10.32 9.79
N THR A 268 -7.26 11.02 10.93
CA THR A 268 -6.06 11.80 11.26
C THR A 268 -4.83 10.90 11.42
N HIS A 269 -5.00 9.72 12.04
CA HIS A 269 -3.94 8.72 12.20
C HIS A 269 -3.42 8.25 10.84
N GLU A 270 -4.32 7.82 9.96
CA GLU A 270 -3.93 7.32 8.64
C GLU A 270 -3.36 8.41 7.74
N LEU A 271 -3.94 9.60 7.76
CA LEU A 271 -3.36 10.74 7.03
C LEU A 271 -1.95 11.07 7.52
N ASN A 272 -1.64 10.91 8.81
CA ASN A 272 -0.29 11.14 9.32
C ASN A 272 0.71 10.18 8.65
N HIS A 273 0.39 8.88 8.55
CA HIS A 273 1.22 7.91 7.84
C HIS A 273 1.45 8.30 6.38
N LEU A 274 0.38 8.72 5.68
CA LEU A 274 0.45 9.15 4.28
C LEU A 274 1.36 10.37 4.10
N TYR A 275 1.14 11.42 4.89
CA TYR A 275 1.92 12.65 4.77
C TYR A 275 3.35 12.49 5.27
N LEU A 276 3.59 11.65 6.29
CA LEU A 276 4.93 11.27 6.71
C LEU A 276 5.69 10.59 5.56
N GLY A 277 5.07 9.61 4.89
CA GLY A 277 5.66 8.94 3.73
C GLY A 277 6.01 9.91 2.60
N ARG A 278 5.09 10.81 2.24
CA ARG A 278 5.34 11.84 1.22
C ARG A 278 6.44 12.82 1.62
N TYR A 279 6.46 13.22 2.88
CA TYR A 279 7.45 14.16 3.39
C TYR A 279 8.86 13.56 3.38
N LEU A 280 9.01 12.32 3.84
CA LEU A 280 10.28 11.59 3.79
C LEU A 280 10.82 11.51 2.35
N LEU A 281 9.96 11.20 1.39
CA LEU A 281 10.34 11.13 -0.02
C LEU A 281 10.74 12.52 -0.57
N ALA A 282 10.00 13.57 -0.23
CA ALA A 282 10.30 14.92 -0.69
C ALA A 282 11.65 15.44 -0.15
N VAL A 283 11.93 15.22 1.14
CA VAL A 283 13.20 15.62 1.76
C VAL A 283 14.36 14.77 1.24
N ALA A 284 14.17 13.47 1.05
CA ALA A 284 15.21 12.59 0.50
C ALA A 284 15.58 12.97 -0.96
N GLU A 285 14.58 13.31 -1.77
CA GLU A 285 14.77 13.77 -3.16
C GLU A 285 15.56 15.08 -3.22
N GLU A 286 15.27 16.03 -2.32
CA GLU A 286 16.05 17.29 -2.22
C GLU A 286 17.50 17.04 -1.78
N ALA A 287 17.72 16.00 -0.96
CA ALA A 287 19.04 15.63 -0.45
C ALA A 287 19.86 14.72 -1.39
N ASP A 288 19.34 14.36 -2.58
CA ASP A 288 19.96 13.38 -3.51
C ASP A 288 20.29 12.05 -2.80
N GLY A 289 19.40 11.62 -1.89
CA GLY A 289 19.59 10.48 -1.01
C GLY A 289 18.40 9.52 -1.01
N ALA A 290 18.56 8.42 -0.27
CA ALA A 290 17.46 7.54 0.07
C ALA A 290 17.08 7.75 1.53
N PRO A 291 15.78 7.79 1.87
CA PRO A 291 15.36 7.93 3.26
C PRO A 291 15.83 6.73 4.08
N GLY A 292 16.23 7.00 5.32
CA GLY A 292 16.51 5.97 6.31
C GLY A 292 15.23 5.24 6.73
N SER A 293 15.40 4.17 7.51
CA SER A 293 14.25 3.44 8.06
C SER A 293 13.64 4.25 9.20
N VAL A 294 12.36 4.61 9.07
CA VAL A 294 11.58 5.15 10.18
C VAL A 294 11.24 4.01 11.15
N PRO A 295 11.59 4.11 12.44
CA PRO A 295 11.25 3.08 13.40
C PRO A 295 9.74 3.10 13.68
N ALA A 296 9.15 1.93 13.92
CA ALA A 296 7.69 1.81 14.10
C ALA A 296 7.15 2.71 15.22
N TRP A 297 7.88 2.84 16.33
CA TRP A 297 7.51 3.75 17.41
C TRP A 297 7.37 5.22 16.98
N LEU A 298 8.19 5.68 16.03
CA LEU A 298 8.13 7.06 15.56
C LEU A 298 6.92 7.25 14.64
N SER A 299 6.72 6.34 13.68
CA SER A 299 5.58 6.40 12.76
C SER A 299 4.24 6.31 13.50
N GLU A 300 4.06 5.29 14.34
CA GLU A 300 2.81 5.09 15.08
C GLU A 300 2.64 6.12 16.21
N GLY A 301 3.74 6.54 16.84
CA GLY A 301 3.72 7.55 17.89
C GLY A 301 3.27 8.91 17.35
N MET A 302 3.81 9.33 16.19
CA MET A 302 3.39 10.56 15.51
C MET A 302 1.93 10.51 15.08
N ALA A 303 1.49 9.38 14.51
CA ALA A 303 0.11 9.19 14.08
C ALA A 303 -0.87 9.24 15.26
N GLY A 304 -0.56 8.52 16.35
CA GLY A 304 -1.37 8.55 17.57
C GLY A 304 -1.41 9.92 18.25
N LEU A 305 -0.26 10.63 18.25
CA LEU A 305 -0.15 11.98 18.83
C LEU A 305 -0.98 12.98 18.01
N ALA A 306 -0.86 12.97 16.68
CA ALA A 306 -1.68 13.82 15.81
C ALA A 306 -3.19 13.54 15.97
N ALA A 307 -3.55 12.28 16.14
CA ALA A 307 -4.92 11.82 16.29
C ALA A 307 -5.50 11.98 17.71
N ASN A 308 -4.68 12.41 18.69
CA ASN A 308 -5.05 12.53 20.10
C ASN A 308 -5.63 11.23 20.71
N GLN A 309 -5.15 10.06 20.27
CA GLN A 309 -5.80 8.77 20.58
C GLN A 309 -5.72 8.35 22.05
N TYR A 310 -4.72 8.83 22.80
CA TYR A 310 -4.44 8.36 24.15
C TYR A 310 -4.30 9.48 25.19
N ILE A 311 -4.82 10.68 24.90
CA ILE A 311 -4.83 11.79 25.85
C ILE A 311 -5.46 11.34 27.18
N GLY A 312 -4.74 11.56 28.29
CA GLY A 312 -5.21 11.22 29.64
C GLY A 312 -5.19 9.73 29.98
N ASN A 313 -4.75 8.85 29.06
CA ASN A 313 -4.69 7.40 29.26
C ASN A 313 -3.26 6.86 29.42
N LEU A 314 -2.23 7.71 29.47
CA LEU A 314 -0.85 7.28 29.71
C LEU A 314 -0.66 6.60 31.07
N GLN A 315 -1.50 6.93 32.04
CA GLN A 315 -1.51 6.24 33.33
C GLN A 315 -1.86 4.75 33.17
N LEU A 316 -2.75 4.40 32.23
CA LEU A 316 -3.08 2.99 31.93
C LEU A 316 -1.90 2.25 31.29
N VAL A 317 -1.03 2.95 30.55
CA VAL A 317 0.19 2.40 29.97
C VAL A 317 1.18 2.00 31.06
N ASN A 318 1.31 2.83 32.08
CA ASN A 318 2.15 2.56 33.26
C ASN A 318 1.57 1.44 34.14
N GLU A 319 0.25 1.39 34.32
CA GLU A 319 -0.42 0.41 35.19
C GLU A 319 -0.55 -0.99 34.54
N SER A 320 -0.63 -1.07 33.21
CA SER A 320 -0.91 -2.32 32.49
C SER A 320 0.32 -3.17 32.21
N SER A 321 1.54 -2.66 32.39
CA SER A 321 2.76 -3.42 32.11
C SER A 321 3.71 -3.53 33.30
N SER A 322 4.01 -4.77 33.69
CA SER A 322 5.06 -5.06 34.66
C SER A 322 6.48 -4.87 34.08
N VAL A 323 6.61 -4.82 32.75
CA VAL A 323 7.88 -4.66 32.04
C VAL A 323 7.71 -3.66 30.90
N LEU A 324 8.39 -2.52 31.00
CA LEU A 324 8.39 -1.51 29.93
C LEU A 324 9.34 -1.98 28.80
N PRO A 325 8.93 -1.87 27.51
CA PRO A 325 9.78 -2.24 26.39
C PRO A 325 10.93 -1.26 26.19
N THR A 326 12.00 -1.68 25.52
CA THR A 326 13.05 -0.78 25.03
C THR A 326 12.63 -0.11 23.73
N LEU A 327 13.28 1.00 23.36
CA LEU A 327 13.05 1.63 22.06
C LEU A 327 13.35 0.68 20.89
N ASP A 328 14.40 -0.14 20.97
CA ASP A 328 14.73 -1.12 19.92
C ASP A 328 13.61 -2.14 19.72
N GLN A 329 12.97 -2.58 20.81
CA GLN A 329 11.81 -3.48 20.73
C GLN A 329 10.62 -2.81 20.03
N LEU A 330 10.44 -1.50 20.25
CA LEU A 330 9.38 -0.72 19.60
C LEU A 330 9.77 -0.22 18.20
N ALA A 331 11.02 -0.37 17.77
CA ALA A 331 11.46 0.04 16.44
C ALA A 331 11.04 -0.96 15.36
N THR A 332 10.79 -2.22 15.74
CA THR A 332 10.36 -3.29 14.83
C THR A 332 8.89 -3.10 14.41
N PRO A 333 8.51 -3.42 13.15
CA PRO A 333 7.13 -3.30 12.69
C PRO A 333 6.12 -4.01 13.60
N PHE A 334 5.08 -3.30 14.04
CA PHE A 334 4.07 -3.87 14.95
C PHE A 334 3.24 -4.99 14.33
N ARG A 335 3.16 -5.05 13.00
CA ARG A 335 2.48 -6.15 12.28
C ARG A 335 3.02 -7.54 12.62
N ASP A 336 4.29 -7.62 13.04
CA ASP A 336 4.95 -8.90 13.34
C ASP A 336 4.61 -9.40 14.77
N ASN A 337 4.11 -8.52 15.65
CA ASN A 337 3.62 -8.86 16.99
C ASN A 337 2.66 -7.77 17.54
N PRO A 338 1.44 -7.64 16.98
CA PRO A 338 0.58 -6.50 17.27
C PRO A 338 -0.06 -6.69 18.63
N THR A 339 0.46 -5.97 19.63
CA THR A 339 -0.24 -5.78 20.90
C THR A 339 -0.76 -4.33 20.94
N PRO A 340 -2.02 -4.09 21.34
CA PRO A 340 -2.54 -2.72 21.51
C PRO A 340 -1.62 -1.82 22.36
N GLN A 341 -0.87 -2.44 23.29
CA GLN A 341 0.11 -1.78 24.13
C GLN A 341 1.27 -1.17 23.35
N CYS A 342 1.72 -1.77 22.23
CA CYS A 342 2.80 -1.22 21.42
C CYS A 342 2.46 0.18 20.89
N TYR A 343 1.23 0.40 20.43
CA TYR A 343 0.75 1.71 19.96
C TYR A 343 0.70 2.74 21.10
N GLN A 344 0.27 2.31 22.29
CA GLN A 344 0.25 3.17 23.46
C GLN A 344 1.67 3.56 23.92
N PHE A 345 2.62 2.62 23.87
CA PHE A 345 4.01 2.91 24.16
C PHE A 345 4.61 3.86 23.12
N ALA A 346 4.37 3.62 21.81
CA ALA A 346 4.82 4.49 20.73
C ALA A 346 4.30 5.93 20.89
N TYR A 347 3.00 6.08 21.18
CA TYR A 347 2.38 7.37 21.50
C TYR A 347 3.09 8.03 22.68
N SER A 348 3.33 7.30 23.76
CA SER A 348 3.98 7.86 24.96
C SER A 348 5.44 8.27 24.72
N VAL A 349 6.15 7.58 23.80
CA VAL A 349 7.49 7.95 23.38
C VAL A 349 7.43 9.28 22.62
N ALA A 350 6.52 9.42 21.67
CA ALA A 350 6.35 10.66 20.90
C ALA A 350 5.96 11.83 21.80
N GLU A 351 5.02 11.63 22.72
CA GLU A 351 4.62 12.64 23.70
C GLU A 351 5.81 13.05 24.58
N TYR A 352 6.50 12.08 25.20
CA TYR A 352 7.68 12.37 26.01
C TYR A 352 8.76 13.12 25.22
N MET A 353 9.00 12.73 23.97
CA MET A 353 9.96 13.40 23.10
C MET A 353 9.62 14.87 22.89
N THR A 354 8.34 15.20 22.64
CA THR A 354 7.92 16.59 22.49
C THR A 354 7.99 17.39 23.80
N GLN A 355 7.77 16.75 24.95
CA GLN A 355 7.94 17.39 26.25
C GLN A 355 9.41 17.63 26.60
N TYR A 356 10.30 16.68 26.26
CA TYR A 356 11.71 16.71 26.61
C TYR A 356 12.54 17.60 25.66
N ALA A 357 12.41 17.39 24.36
CA ALA A 357 13.21 18.06 23.33
C ALA A 357 12.46 19.21 22.63
N GLY A 358 11.18 19.42 22.97
CA GLY A 358 10.35 20.51 22.45
C GLY A 358 9.47 20.11 21.26
N PRO A 359 8.57 21.01 20.83
CA PRO A 359 7.52 20.70 19.87
C PRO A 359 8.04 20.37 18.45
N SER A 360 9.26 20.78 18.08
CA SER A 360 9.85 20.45 16.78
C SER A 360 10.52 19.08 16.74
N ALA A 361 10.71 18.42 17.89
CA ALA A 361 11.59 17.25 18.00
C ALA A 361 11.22 16.10 17.07
N LEU A 362 9.91 15.86 16.87
CA LEU A 362 9.45 14.81 15.95
C LEU A 362 9.76 15.14 14.49
N ARG A 363 9.58 16.40 14.08
CA ARG A 363 9.99 16.87 12.75
C ARG A 363 11.50 16.77 12.58
N ASP A 364 12.27 17.24 13.56
CA ASP A 364 13.74 17.23 13.50
C ASP A 364 14.28 15.78 13.36
N MET A 365 13.62 14.82 14.00
CA MET A 365 13.89 13.38 13.79
C MET A 365 13.61 12.95 12.36
N VAL A 366 12.44 13.28 11.83
CA VAL A 366 12.02 12.90 10.48
C VAL A 366 12.94 13.52 9.43
N ASP A 367 13.34 14.78 9.59
CA ASP A 367 14.28 15.46 8.70
C ASP A 367 15.62 14.72 8.63
N LEU A 368 16.17 14.33 9.79
CA LEU A 368 17.42 13.57 9.85
C LEU A 368 17.27 12.19 9.20
N VAL A 369 16.20 11.46 9.54
CA VAL A 369 15.94 10.13 8.95
C VAL A 369 15.74 10.23 7.43
N ALA A 370 15.03 11.26 6.94
CA ALA A 370 14.80 11.47 5.52
C ALA A 370 16.11 11.68 4.74
N THR A 371 17.14 12.26 5.37
CA THR A 371 18.48 12.42 4.77
C THR A 371 19.36 11.15 4.85
N GLY A 372 18.76 10.00 5.19
CA GLY A 372 19.44 8.70 5.23
C GLY A 372 20.14 8.38 6.56
N LYS A 373 19.97 9.22 7.58
CA LYS A 373 20.55 8.96 8.91
C LYS A 373 19.82 7.82 9.62
N ALA A 374 20.57 6.96 10.32
CA ALA A 374 20.01 5.95 11.20
C ALA A 374 19.19 6.62 12.32
N TRP A 375 18.06 6.04 12.72
CA TRP A 375 17.15 6.69 13.67
C TRP A 375 17.77 6.83 15.07
N GLU A 376 18.69 5.95 15.44
CA GLU A 376 19.45 6.00 16.70
C GLU A 376 20.35 7.24 16.74
N ASP A 377 21.01 7.53 15.62
CA ASP A 377 21.82 8.71 15.44
C ASP A 377 20.97 9.98 15.43
N ALA A 378 19.82 9.94 14.75
CA ALA A 378 18.87 11.05 14.73
C ALA A 378 18.37 11.36 16.15
N LEU A 379 18.00 10.32 16.92
CA LEU A 379 17.56 10.45 18.30
C LEU A 379 18.63 11.15 19.15
N LYS A 380 19.88 10.71 19.00
CA LYS A 380 21.00 11.30 19.73
C LYS A 380 21.26 12.76 19.36
N ILE A 381 21.10 13.12 18.09
CA ILE A 381 21.27 14.51 17.64
C ILE A 381 20.16 15.41 18.21
N VAL A 382 18.91 14.97 18.14
CA VAL A 382 17.75 15.76 18.56
C VAL A 382 17.68 15.90 20.08
N THR A 383 17.97 14.82 20.82
CA THR A 383 17.77 14.77 22.28
C THR A 383 19.07 14.94 23.08
N GLY A 384 20.22 14.72 22.46
CA GLY A 384 21.51 14.61 23.16
C GLY A 384 21.72 13.29 23.91
N LEU A 385 20.75 12.37 23.88
CA LEU A 385 20.76 11.09 24.61
C LEU A 385 21.01 9.92 23.67
N SER A 386 21.77 8.93 24.11
CA SER A 386 21.78 7.60 23.46
C SER A 386 20.42 6.91 23.59
N VAL A 387 20.17 5.86 22.79
CA VAL A 387 18.94 5.06 22.85
C VAL A 387 18.66 4.54 24.26
N ASP A 388 19.68 4.05 24.95
CA ASP A 388 19.56 3.54 26.33
C ASP A 388 19.24 4.65 27.33
N GLU A 389 19.92 5.80 27.23
CA GLU A 389 19.69 6.95 28.11
C GLU A 389 18.29 7.53 27.91
N PHE A 390 17.85 7.66 26.65
CA PHE A 390 16.51 8.11 26.33
C PHE A 390 15.46 7.13 26.84
N THR A 391 15.65 5.82 26.61
CA THR A 391 14.74 4.77 27.09
C THR A 391 14.59 4.83 28.61
N ALA A 392 15.71 4.94 29.35
CA ALA A 392 15.68 5.04 30.80
C ALA A 392 14.95 6.30 31.29
N SER A 393 15.15 7.43 30.62
CA SER A 393 14.54 8.72 30.95
C SER A 393 13.03 8.73 30.65
N TRP A 394 12.63 8.21 29.49
CA TRP A 394 11.22 7.97 29.13
C TRP A 394 10.52 7.04 30.13
N HIS A 395 11.15 5.92 30.50
CA HIS A 395 10.61 5.02 31.53
C HIS A 395 10.43 5.70 32.88
N ALA A 396 11.36 6.60 33.26
CA ALA A 396 11.22 7.36 34.49
C ALA A 396 10.03 8.33 34.42
N TRP A 397 9.86 9.02 33.30
CA TRP A 397 8.73 9.92 33.04
C TRP A 397 7.37 9.19 33.02
N LEU A 398 7.30 8.00 32.42
CA LEU A 398 6.07 7.19 32.46
C LEU A 398 5.67 6.81 33.89
N ARG A 399 6.66 6.48 34.74
CA ARG A 399 6.41 6.08 36.13
C ARG A 399 5.98 7.24 37.02
N THR A 400 6.32 8.49 36.69
CA THR A 400 5.86 9.66 37.45
C THR A 400 4.41 10.03 37.16
N GLY A 401 3.78 9.43 36.14
CA GLY A 401 2.38 9.71 35.79
C GLY A 401 2.15 11.15 35.32
N THR A 402 3.21 11.84 34.89
CA THR A 402 3.18 13.22 34.41
C THR A 402 2.94 13.24 32.90
N GLY A 403 1.76 12.76 32.49
CA GLY A 403 1.26 12.78 31.12
C GLY A 403 -0.06 13.52 31.05
#